data_AF-A0A561WZL2-F1
#
_entry.id   AF-A0A561WZL2-F1
#
_cell.length_a   1.000
_cell.length_b   1.000
_cell.length_c   1.000
_cell.angle_alpha   90.00
_cell.angle_beta   90.00
_cell.angle_gamma   90.00
#
_symmetry.space_group_name_H-M   'P 1'
#
loop_
_entity.id
_entity.type
_entity.pdbx_description
1 polymer ?
#
loop_
_entity_poly.entity_id
_entity_poly.type
_entity_poly.pdbx_seq_one_letter_code
_entity_poly.pdbx_strand_id
1 'polypeptide(L)' 'MQEIIRFLIEHPEVIEKLQNGTVSLIGLSELEAKAVVKVFNESVSPLGYWK' A
#
# COMPACT_ATOMS: atom_id res chain seq x y z
N MET A 1 -11.15 -7.25 3.91
CA MET A 1 -9.87 -7.00 3.18
C MET A 1 -9.99 -5.94 2.09
N GLN A 2 -11.01 -5.97 1.22
CA GLN A 2 -11.12 -4.96 0.14
C GLN A 2 -11.33 -3.52 0.63
N GLU A 3 -12.01 -3.31 1.76
CA GLU A 3 -12.22 -1.98 2.33
C GLU A 3 -10.92 -1.30 2.79
N ILE A 4 -9.95 -2.06 3.33
CA ILE A 4 -8.64 -1.51 3.72
C ILE A 4 -7.85 -1.07 2.50
N ILE A 5 -7.86 -1.87 1.44
CA ILE A 5 -7.16 -1.52 0.19
C ILE A 5 -7.78 -0.27 -0.41
N ARG A 6 -9.12 -0.18 -0.42
CA ARG A 6 -9.84 0.98 -0.94
C ARG A 6 -9.60 2.23 -0.10
N PHE A 7 -9.63 2.11 1.23
CA PHE A 7 -9.26 3.19 2.14
C PHE A 7 -7.83 3.70 1.87
N LEU A 8 -6.88 2.80 1.66
CA LEU A 8 -5.48 3.17 1.35
C LEU A 8 -5.32 3.83 -0.02
N ILE A 9 -6.17 3.50 -0.99
CA ILE A 9 -6.22 4.16 -2.30
C ILE A 9 -6.84 5.56 -2.18
N GLU A 10 -7.89 5.71 -1.37
CA GLU A 10 -8.59 6.98 -1.14
C GLU A 10 -7.78 7.95 -0.24
N HIS A 11 -6.87 7.41 0.58
CA HIS A 11 -6.04 8.16 1.52
C HIS A 11 -4.53 7.89 1.33
N PRO A 12 -3.92 8.41 0.25
CA PRO A 12 -2.47 8.23 0.00
C PRO A 12 -1.60 8.83 1.12
N GLU A 13 -2.07 9.83 1.85
CA GLU A 13 -1.37 10.41 3.00
C GLU A 13 -1.14 9.39 4.14
N VAL A 14 -1.97 8.34 4.20
CA VAL A 14 -1.82 7.26 5.17
C VAL A 14 -0.65 6.35 4.78
N ILE A 15 -0.41 6.13 3.48
CA ILE A 15 0.74 5.36 2.97
C ILE A 15 2.04 6.06 3.34
N GLU A 16 2.12 7.38 3.20
CA GLU A 16 3.30 8.16 3.61
C GLU A 16 3.55 8.06 5.13
N LYS A 17 2.48 8.13 5.93
CA LYS A 17 2.60 7.95 7.38
C LYS A 17 3.00 6.53 7.77
N LEU A 18 2.59 5.53 6.98
CA LEU A 18 3.00 4.12 7.15
C LEU A 18 4.49 3.96 6.87
N GLN A 19 4.99 4.60 5.81
CA GLN A 19 6.41 4.63 5.47
C GLN A 19 7.25 5.30 6.57
N ASN A 20 6.73 6.38 7.15
CA ASN A 20 7.37 7.10 8.24
C ASN A 20 7.22 6.40 9.60
N GLY A 21 6.55 5.24 9.67
CA GLY A 21 6.32 4.50 10.92
C GLY A 21 5.42 5.22 11.93
N THR A 22 4.67 6.23 11.49
CA THR A 22 3.80 7.04 12.34
C THR A 22 2.42 6.39 12.53
N VAL A 23 2.04 5.48 11.63
CA VAL A 23 0.80 4.69 11.72
C VAL A 23 1.10 3.23 11.42
N SER A 24 0.34 2.33 12.06
CA SER A 24 0.39 0.88 11.81
C SER A 24 -0.97 0.39 11.32
N LEU A 25 -0.96 -0.57 10.39
CA LEU A 25 -2.16 -1.26 9.95
C LEU A 25 -2.52 -2.36 10.94
N ILE A 26 -3.62 -2.18 11.66
CA ILE A 26 -4.14 -3.16 12.60
C ILE A 26 -4.67 -4.37 11.81
N GLY A 27 -4.27 -5.57 12.19
CA GLY A 27 -4.69 -6.81 11.53
C GLY A 27 -3.80 -7.27 10.38
N LEU A 28 -2.66 -6.59 10.15
CA LEU A 28 -1.59 -7.06 9.26
C LEU A 28 -0.32 -7.31 10.07
N SER A 29 0.39 -8.36 9.70
CA SER A 29 1.74 -8.61 10.22
C SER A 29 2.71 -7.58 9.67
N GLU A 30 3.84 -7.37 10.36
CA GLU A 30 4.84 -6.39 9.94
C GLU A 30 5.37 -6.64 8.50
N LEU A 31 5.45 -7.91 8.10
CA LEU A 31 5.80 -8.32 6.73
C LEU A 31 4.74 -7.92 5.71
N GLU A 32 3.46 -8.07 6.05
CA GLU A 32 2.34 -7.73 5.18
C GLU A 32 2.21 -6.21 5.03
N ALA A 33 2.41 -5.45 6.11
CA ALA A 33 2.47 -3.99 6.06
C ALA A 33 3.60 -3.49 5.14
N LYS A 34 4.80 -4.10 5.23
CA LYS A 34 5.92 -3.79 4.33
C LYS A 34 5.61 -4.14 2.87
N ALA A 35 4.91 -5.25 2.62
CA ALA A 35 4.51 -5.64 1.27
C ALA A 35 3.53 -4.63 0.66
N VAL A 36 2.55 -4.15 1.43
CA VAL A 36 1.62 -3.10 0.99
C VAL A 36 2.37 -1.83 0.62
N VAL A 37 3.25 -1.34 1.51
CA VAL A 37 4.06 -0.14 1.24
C VAL A 37 4.92 -0.29 -0.02
N LYS A 38 5.50 -1.47 -0.23
CA LYS A 38 6.32 -1.77 -1.40
C LYS A 38 5.50 -1.69 -2.70
N VAL A 39 4.31 -2.30 -2.73
CA VAL A 39 3.42 -2.30 -3.89
C VAL A 39 2.95 -0.89 -4.25
N PHE A 40 2.66 -0.05 -3.25
CA PHE A 40 2.25 1.35 -3.49
C PHE A 40 3.40 2.25 -3.95
N ASN A 41 4.65 1.90 -3.62
CA ASN A 41 5.83 2.67 -4.01
C ASN A 41 6.44 2.21 -5.35
N GLU A 42 6.21 0.96 -5.74
CA GLU A 42 6.53 0.49 -7.09
C GLU A 42 5.55 1.12 -8.08
N SER A 43 6.04 2.09 -8.87
CA SER A 43 5.35 2.57 -10.06
C SER A 43 5.00 1.36 -10.91
N VAL A 44 3.72 0.97 -10.95
CA VAL A 44 3.23 -0.10 -11.80
C VAL A 44 3.47 0.34 -13.24
N SER A 45 4.63 0.00 -13.79
CA SER A 45 4.87 0.09 -15.22
C SER A 45 3.90 -0.90 -15.84
N PRO A 46 2.94 -0.46 -16.66
CA PRO A 46 2.04 -1.39 -17.31
C PRO A 46 2.92 -2.36 -18.10
N LEU A 47 2.95 -3.62 -17.67
CA LEU A 47 3.59 -4.67 -18.44
C LEU A 47 2.90 -4.63 -19.81
N GLY A 48 3.66 -4.28 -20.85
CA GLY A 48 3.19 -4.01 -22.21
C GLY A 48 2.65 -5.25 -22.94
N TYR A 49 1.84 -6.05 -22.25
CA TYR A 49 1.17 -7.25 -22.76
C TYR A 49 -0.23 -6.97 -23.32
N TRP A 50 -0.71 -5.73 -23.25
CA TRP A 50 -1.91 -5.30 -23.97
C TRP A 50 -1.48 -4.41 -25.14
N LYS A 51 -1.35 -5.03 -26.31
CA LYS A 51 -1.22 -4.39 -27.62
C LYS A 51 -2.37 -4.86 -28.50
#